data_AF-A0A183HXP5-F1
#
_entry.id   AF-A0A183HXP5-F1
#
_cell.length_a   1.000
_cell.length_b   1.000
_cell.length_c   1.000
_cell.angle_alpha   90.00
_cell.angle_beta   90.00
_cell.angle_gamma   90.00
#
_symmetry.space_group_name_H-M   'P 1'
#
loop_
_entity.id
_entity.type
_entity.pdbx_description
1 polymer ?
#
loop_
_entity_poly.entity_id
_entity_poly.type
_entity_poly.pdbx_seq_one_letter_code
_entity_poly.pdbx_strand_id
1 'polypeptide(L)'
;MAKDVQSLVFQRHKVANGTFGYVYTAKNLVDPASEKVVRLGREECSENEGCDYAIAIVNRRTGNVDYLPTKLICFENVPTSDFQAILDTGYKRKIDYSIDNSISRESWADKRRALTDDFGSVKRVKMLDAAKRRQIKD
;
A
#
# COMPACT_ATOMS: atom_id res chain seq x y z
N MET A 1 12.59 11.15 0.91
CA MET A 1 13.66 11.58 1.84
C MET A 1 13.28 11.10 3.24
N ALA A 2 14.13 10.29 3.87
CA ALA A 2 13.85 9.71 5.17
C ALA A 2 13.77 10.82 6.22
N LYS A 3 12.55 11.14 6.69
CA LYS A 3 12.35 11.98 7.88
C LYS A 3 13.02 11.25 9.07
N ASP A 4 13.67 12.01 9.94
CA ASP A 4 14.41 11.51 11.11
C ASP A 4 13.59 10.48 11.90
N VAL A 5 14.08 9.24 11.95
CA VAL A 5 13.41 8.12 12.64
C VAL A 5 13.27 8.39 14.13
N GLN A 6 14.17 9.20 14.71
CA GLN A 6 14.15 9.55 16.13
C GLN A 6 12.97 10.45 16.50
N SER A 7 12.38 11.15 15.52
CA SER A 7 11.18 11.99 15.70
C SER A 7 9.85 11.23 15.62
N LEU A 8 9.90 9.91 15.38
CA LEU A 8 8.71 9.07 15.23
C LEU A 8 8.27 8.48 16.57
N VAL A 9 6.98 8.63 16.85
CA VAL A 9 6.29 7.98 17.96
C VAL A 9 5.52 6.80 17.41
N PHE A 10 5.83 5.60 17.90
CA PHE A 10 5.15 4.37 17.55
C PHE A 10 4.02 4.09 18.55
N GLN A 11 2.81 3.87 18.04
CA GLN A 11 1.64 3.53 18.85
C GLN A 11 1.09 2.17 18.41
N ARG A 12 0.90 1.25 19.37
CA ARG A 12 0.32 -0.07 19.16
C ARG A 12 -1.20 -0.02 19.36
N HIS A 13 -1.93 -0.63 18.43
CA HIS A 13 -3.39 -0.76 18.42
C HIS A 13 -3.78 -2.24 18.40
N LYS A 14 -4.84 -2.58 19.13
CA LYS A 14 -5.40 -3.94 19.14
C LYS A 14 -6.52 -4.01 18.10
N VAL A 15 -6.50 -5.03 17.24
CA VAL A 15 -7.55 -5.24 16.24
C VAL A 15 -8.75 -5.93 16.89
N ALA A 16 -9.97 -5.51 16.54
CA ALA A 16 -11.20 -6.01 17.17
C ALA A 16 -11.49 -7.50 16.88
N ASN A 17 -11.08 -8.01 15.70
CA ASN A 17 -11.28 -9.40 15.30
C ASN A 17 -9.92 -10.13 15.24
N GLY A 18 -9.76 -11.10 16.14
CA GLY A 18 -8.49 -11.72 16.57
C GLY A 18 -7.75 -12.62 15.56
N THR A 19 -7.71 -12.26 14.28
CA THR A 19 -6.87 -12.96 13.28
C THR A 19 -5.48 -12.32 13.15
N PHE A 20 -5.36 -11.00 13.38
CA PHE A 20 -4.09 -10.28 13.42
C PHE A 20 -3.96 -9.59 14.78
N GLY A 21 -2.98 -9.99 15.59
CA GLY A 21 -2.93 -9.63 17.02
C GLY A 21 -2.82 -8.13 17.28
N TYR A 22 -1.99 -7.43 16.51
CA TYR A 22 -1.72 -6.00 16.71
C TYR A 22 -1.40 -5.29 15.39
N VAL A 23 -1.72 -3.99 15.35
CA VAL A 23 -1.35 -3.07 14.27
C VAL A 23 -0.63 -1.88 14.89
N TYR A 24 0.39 -1.38 14.20
CA TYR A 24 1.23 -0.30 14.69
C TYR A 24 1.02 0.95 13.85
N THR A 25 1.18 2.13 14.43
CA THR A 25 1.17 3.39 13.70
C THR A 25 2.39 4.21 14.07
N ALA A 26 2.98 4.88 13.09
CA ALA A 26 4.10 5.79 13.32
C ALA A 26 3.67 7.23 13.02
N LYS A 27 3.70 8.09 14.03
CA LYS A 27 3.37 9.52 13.92
C LYS A 27 4.63 10.35 14.13
N ASN A 28 4.75 11.47 13.41
CA ASN A 28 5.86 12.40 13.65
C ASN A 28 5.42 13.45 14.68
N LEU A 29 6.25 13.72 15.68
CA LEU A 29 5.93 14.70 16.73
C LEU A 29 6.02 16.15 16.23
N VAL A 30 6.90 16.41 15.27
CA VAL A 30 7.29 17.75 14.84
C VAL A 30 6.42 18.26 13.69
N ASP A 31 5.83 17.35 12.93
CA ASP A 31 5.10 17.71 11.72
C ASP A 31 3.94 16.72 11.53
N PRO A 32 2.70 17.09 11.91
CA PRO A 32 1.52 16.27 11.66
C PRO A 32 1.17 16.14 10.17
N ALA A 33 2.06 16.56 9.25
CA ALA A 33 1.94 16.50 7.81
C ALA A 33 1.84 15.06 7.26
N SER A 34 0.69 14.46 7.45
CA SER A 34 -0.35 14.38 6.43
C SER A 34 -1.60 13.89 7.16
N GLU A 35 -2.54 14.78 7.47
CA GLU A 35 -3.84 14.41 8.06
C GLU A 35 -4.56 13.32 7.24
N LYS A 36 -4.14 13.16 5.97
CA LYS A 36 -4.67 12.21 4.99
C LYS A 36 -3.85 10.93 4.81
N VAL A 37 -2.67 10.77 5.42
CA VAL A 37 -1.82 9.57 5.26
C VAL A 37 -1.26 9.12 6.61
N VAL A 38 -1.61 7.90 7.01
CA VAL A 38 -1.14 7.21 8.22
C VAL A 38 -0.10 6.16 7.83
N ARG A 39 1.03 6.12 8.54
CA ARG A 39 1.98 5.00 8.43
C ARG A 39 1.48 3.84 9.26
N LEU A 40 1.06 2.78 8.59
CA LEU A 40 0.50 1.57 9.20
C LEU A 40 1.54 0.47 9.20
N GLY A 41 1.89 -0.03 10.37
CA GLY A 41 2.75 -1.18 10.57
C GLY A 41 1.92 -2.44 10.78
N ARG A 42 2.14 -3.47 9.97
CA ARG A 42 1.56 -4.80 10.18
C ARG A 42 2.67 -5.77 10.57
N GLU A 43 2.36 -6.68 11.48
CA GLU A 43 3.25 -7.81 11.77
C GLU A 43 3.35 -8.66 10.51
N GLU A 44 4.57 -8.96 10.09
CA GLU A 44 4.80 -9.94 9.03
C GLU A 44 4.36 -11.31 9.55
N CYS A 45 3.37 -11.93 8.89
CA CYS A 45 2.88 -13.25 9.26
C CYS A 45 3.89 -14.32 8.81
N SER A 46 4.88 -14.55 9.66
CA SER A 46 5.94 -15.54 9.47
C SER A 46 5.43 -16.97 9.29
N GLU A 47 4.19 -17.30 9.68
CA GLU A 47 3.65 -18.66 9.53
C GLU A 47 3.56 -19.12 8.07
N ASN A 48 3.35 -18.20 7.12
CA ASN A 48 3.34 -18.54 5.69
C ASN A 48 4.76 -18.60 5.09
N GLU A 49 5.77 -18.03 5.75
CA GLU A 49 7.14 -17.87 5.25
C GLU A 49 8.18 -18.70 6.05
N GLY A 50 7.80 -19.29 7.19
CA GLY A 50 8.63 -20.15 8.02
C GLY A 50 9.78 -19.46 8.76
N CYS A 51 9.75 -18.14 8.96
CA CYS A 51 10.87 -17.37 9.49
C CYS A 51 10.60 -16.76 10.88
N ASP A 52 11.33 -17.20 11.91
CA ASP A 52 11.29 -16.59 13.24
C ASP A 52 12.46 -15.62 13.46
N TYR A 53 12.17 -14.47 14.06
CA TYR A 53 13.17 -13.42 14.32
C TYR A 53 13.51 -13.33 15.81
N ALA A 54 14.81 -13.13 16.11
CA ALA A 54 15.29 -12.86 17.46
C ALA A 54 16.38 -11.78 17.43
N ILE A 55 16.42 -10.95 18.47
CA ILE A 55 17.49 -9.99 18.69
C ILE A 55 18.52 -10.61 19.63
N ALA A 56 19.77 -10.68 19.20
CA ALA A 56 20.89 -11.12 20.03
C ALA A 56 21.62 -9.90 20.62
N ILE A 57 21.70 -9.82 21.94
CA ILE A 57 22.49 -8.83 22.67
C ILE A 57 23.80 -9.50 23.08
N VAL A 58 24.89 -9.14 22.42
CA VAL A 58 26.21 -9.74 22.64
C VAL A 58 27.08 -8.82 23.49
N ASN A 59 27.47 -9.28 24.67
CA ASN A 59 28.50 -8.60 25.45
C ASN A 59 29.89 -9.04 24.97
N ARG A 60 30.55 -8.18 24.19
CA ARG A 60 31.87 -8.47 23.63
C ARG A 60 32.98 -8.67 24.67
N ARG A 61 32.81 -8.19 25.90
CA ARG A 61 33.82 -8.31 26.97
C ARG A 61 33.70 -9.62 27.73
N THR A 62 32.48 -10.08 28.01
CA THR A 62 32.24 -11.32 28.77
C THR A 62 31.95 -12.53 27.88
N GLY A 63 31.60 -12.30 26.60
CA GLY A 63 31.20 -13.35 25.67
C GLY A 63 29.75 -13.82 25.85
N ASN A 64 29.00 -13.23 26.80
CA ASN A 64 27.61 -13.60 27.04
C ASN A 64 26.69 -13.10 25.93
N VAL A 65 25.70 -13.92 25.57
CA VAL A 65 24.71 -13.60 24.54
C VAL A 65 23.31 -13.83 25.11
N ASP A 66 22.50 -12.77 25.10
CA ASP A 66 21.09 -12.81 25.47
C ASP A 66 20.24 -12.74 24.20
N TYR A 67 19.24 -13.62 24.08
CA TYR A 67 18.34 -13.67 22.94
C TYR A 67 16.95 -13.18 23.34
N LEU A 68 16.43 -12.20 22.61
CA LEU A 68 15.10 -11.65 22.80
C LEU A 68 14.22 -12.01 21.59
N PRO A 69 13.13 -12.78 21.78
CA PRO A 69 12.20 -13.08 20.69
C PRO A 69 11.55 -11.78 20.20
N THR A 70 11.54 -11.58 18.88
CA THR A 70 11.01 -10.35 18.28
C THR A 70 10.11 -10.66 17.09
N LYS A 71 9.26 -9.69 16.73
CA LYS A 71 8.45 -9.73 15.51
C LYS A 71 8.91 -8.63 14.56
N LEU A 72 8.89 -8.91 13.27
CA LEU A 72 9.14 -7.90 12.24
C LEU A 72 7.84 -7.15 11.91
N ILE A 73 7.92 -5.82 11.88
CA ILE A 73 6.78 -4.94 11.59
C ILE A 73 7.11 -4.15 10.33
N CYS A 74 6.30 -4.33 9.29
CA CYS A 74 6.46 -3.67 8.00
C CYS A 74 5.51 -2.47 7.91
N PHE A 75 6.07 -1.27 7.71
CA PHE A 75 5.30 -0.03 7.63
C PHE A 75 4.99 0.38 6.19
N GLU A 76 3.72 0.58 5.90
CA GLU A 76 3.19 1.09 4.65
C GLU A 76 2.49 2.45 4.85
N ASN A 77 2.48 3.29 3.81
CA ASN A 77 1.73 4.56 3.85
C ASN A 77 0.29 4.29 3.37
N VAL A 78 -0.69 4.51 4.26
CA VAL A 78 -2.10 4.24 4.00
C VAL A 78 -2.92 5.53 4.10
N PRO A 79 -3.91 5.77 3.22
CA PRO A 79 -4.81 6.91 3.36
C PRO A 79 -5.62 6.87 4.67
N THR A 80 -5.82 8.02 5.31
CA THR A 80 -6.57 8.12 6.59
C THR A 80 -8.03 7.67 6.46
N SER A 81 -8.64 7.82 5.28
CA SER A 81 -10.00 7.34 5.00
C SER A 81 -10.14 5.82 5.16
N ASP A 82 -9.06 5.08 4.92
CA ASP A 82 -9.04 3.63 5.00
C ASP A 82 -8.54 3.15 6.37
N PHE A 83 -7.93 4.02 7.17
CA PHE A 83 -7.42 3.68 8.51
C PHE A 83 -8.52 3.20 9.46
N GLN A 84 -9.65 3.91 9.48
CA GLN A 84 -10.79 3.52 10.31
C GLN A 84 -11.35 2.16 9.88
N ALA A 85 -11.44 1.90 8.57
CA ALA A 85 -11.88 0.62 8.02
C ALA A 85 -10.88 -0.53 8.29
N ILE A 86 -9.59 -0.22 8.46
CA ILE A 86 -8.55 -1.19 8.79
C ILE A 86 -8.56 -1.55 10.28
N LEU A 87 -8.87 -0.61 11.17
CA LEU A 87 -9.09 -0.90 12.59
C LEU A 87 -10.42 -1.64 12.79
N ASP A 88 -11.47 -1.17 12.13
CA ASP A 88 -12.82 -1.73 12.12
C ASP A 88 -12.95 -2.78 11.02
N THR A 89 -12.16 -3.86 11.12
CA THR A 89 -12.22 -5.04 10.24
C THR A 89 -13.61 -5.72 10.14
N GLY A 90 -14.62 -5.22 10.85
CA GLY A 90 -16.03 -5.61 10.69
C GLY A 90 -16.69 -5.07 9.42
N TYR A 91 -16.18 -4.00 8.81
CA TYR A 91 -16.76 -3.45 7.57
C TYR A 91 -16.08 -4.02 6.34
N LYS A 92 -16.41 -5.26 5.98
CA LYS A 92 -16.25 -5.69 4.58
C LYS A 92 -17.11 -4.76 3.74
N ARG A 93 -16.51 -3.78 3.06
CA ARG A 93 -17.23 -3.03 2.01
C ARG A 93 -17.90 -4.07 1.13
N LYS A 94 -19.22 -4.12 1.16
CA LYS A 94 -20.00 -5.00 0.30
C LYS A 94 -19.65 -4.55 -1.11
N ILE A 95 -18.82 -5.33 -1.80
CA ILE A 95 -18.46 -5.04 -3.18
C ILE A 95 -19.77 -5.14 -3.95
N ASP A 96 -20.20 -4.01 -4.49
CA ASP A 96 -21.42 -3.96 -5.25
C ASP A 96 -21.16 -4.55 -6.65
N TYR A 97 -21.47 -5.84 -6.77
CA TYR A 97 -21.41 -6.55 -8.05
C TYR A 97 -22.63 -6.26 -8.95
N SER A 98 -23.56 -5.39 -8.52
CA SER A 98 -24.64 -4.91 -9.40
C SER A 98 -24.17 -3.88 -10.43
N ILE A 99 -22.95 -3.37 -10.28
CA ILE A 99 -22.31 -2.53 -11.28
C ILE A 99 -22.00 -3.41 -12.49
N ASP A 100 -22.83 -3.27 -13.52
CA ASP A 100 -22.56 -3.86 -14.82
C ASP A 100 -21.33 -3.17 -15.44
N ASN A 101 -20.17 -3.83 -15.31
CA ASN A 101 -18.94 -3.42 -15.95
C ASN A 101 -18.91 -3.78 -17.46
N SER A 102 -20.05 -4.09 -18.07
CA SER A 102 -20.17 -4.23 -19.52
C SER A 102 -19.90 -2.88 -20.21
N ILE A 103 -18.62 -2.68 -20.53
CA ILE A 103 -18.18 -1.60 -21.39
C ILE A 103 -18.48 -2.03 -22.82
N SER A 104 -19.22 -1.21 -23.56
CA SER A 104 -19.47 -1.44 -25.00
C SER A 104 -18.13 -1.57 -25.75
N ARG A 105 -18.09 -2.40 -26.81
CA ARG A 105 -16.85 -2.64 -27.59
C ARG A 105 -16.20 -1.34 -28.09
N GLU A 106 -17.01 -0.32 -28.38
CA GLU A 106 -16.57 1.01 -28.80
C GLU A 106 -15.82 1.74 -27.67
N SER A 107 -16.37 1.76 -26.46
CA SER A 107 -15.76 2.38 -25.29
C SER A 107 -14.43 1.71 -24.90
N TRP A 108 -14.30 0.40 -25.12
CA TRP A 108 -13.02 -0.31 -24.96
C TRP A 108 -11.97 0.09 -26.00
N ALA A 109 -12.38 0.31 -27.24
CA ALA A 109 -11.47 0.77 -28.29
C ALA A 109 -10.98 2.20 -28.01
N ASP A 110 -11.85 3.06 -27.47
CA ASP A 110 -11.50 4.43 -27.08
C ASP A 110 -10.52 4.46 -25.90
N LYS A 111 -10.76 3.66 -24.86
CA LYS A 111 -9.82 3.55 -23.71
C LYS A 111 -8.44 3.05 -24.13
N ARG A 112 -8.36 2.07 -25.06
CA ARG A 112 -7.08 1.59 -25.61
C ARG A 112 -6.39 2.65 -26.48
N ARG A 113 -7.15 3.45 -27.23
CA ARG A 113 -6.61 4.57 -28.01
C ARG A 113 -6.03 5.65 -27.09
N ALA A 114 -6.74 6.02 -26.02
CA ALA A 114 -6.25 6.98 -25.02
C ALA A 114 -4.94 6.52 -24.36
N LEU A 115 -4.88 5.27 -23.88
CA LEU A 115 -3.65 4.72 -23.30
C LEU A 115 -2.47 4.67 -24.29
N THR A 116 -2.75 4.44 -25.58
CA THR A 116 -1.71 4.46 -26.62
C THR A 116 -1.25 5.88 -26.94
N ASP A 117 -2.11 6.89 -26.75
CA ASP A 117 -1.74 8.30 -26.89
C ASP A 117 -0.83 8.74 -25.72
N ASP A 118 -1.21 8.36 -24.50
CA ASP A 118 -0.50 8.78 -23.27
C ASP A 118 0.83 8.05 -23.06
N PHE A 119 0.90 6.76 -23.41
CA PHE A 119 2.05 5.89 -23.09
C PHE A 119 2.60 5.10 -24.29
N GLY A 120 1.99 5.22 -25.46
CA GLY A 120 2.41 4.47 -26.63
C GLY A 120 3.73 4.98 -27.20
N SER A 121 4.48 4.07 -27.85
CA SER A 121 5.65 4.45 -28.62
C SER A 121 5.29 5.50 -29.69
N VAL A 122 6.18 6.49 -29.89
CA VAL A 122 6.03 7.57 -30.88
C VAL A 122 5.63 7.08 -32.27
N LYS A 123 6.11 5.89 -32.69
CA LYS A 123 5.75 5.26 -33.96
C LYS A 123 4.26 4.90 -34.04
N ARG A 124 3.68 4.38 -32.95
CA ARG A 124 2.25 4.01 -32.87
C ARG A 124 1.35 5.24 -32.84
N VAL A 125 1.74 6.27 -32.09
CA VAL A 125 1.00 7.54 -32.01
C VAL A 125 0.91 8.19 -33.40
N LYS A 126 2.04 8.33 -34.11
CA LYS A 126 2.06 8.90 -35.48
C LYS A 126 1.20 8.12 -36.48
N MET A 127 1.11 6.80 -36.33
CA MET A 127 0.27 5.96 -37.20
C MET A 127 -1.22 6.19 -36.94
N LEU A 128 -1.62 6.33 -35.68
CA LEU A 128 -3.00 6.65 -35.30
C LEU A 128 -3.40 8.05 -35.77
N ASP A 129 -2.52 9.03 -35.63
CA ASP A 129 -2.75 10.39 -36.13
C ASP A 129 -2.90 10.45 -37.66
N ALA A 130 -2.06 9.71 -38.39
CA ALA A 130 -2.19 9.60 -39.83
C ALA A 130 -3.52 8.96 -40.24
N ALA A 131 -4.03 7.99 -39.48
CA ALA A 131 -5.34 7.40 -39.70
C ALA A 131 -6.47 8.39 -39.42
N LYS A 132 -6.41 9.14 -38.31
CA LYS A 132 -7.38 10.21 -37.98
C LYS A 132 -7.44 11.29 -39.07
N ARG A 133 -6.29 11.71 -39.62
CA ARG A 133 -6.23 12.71 -40.71
C ARG A 133 -6.89 12.27 -42.01
N ARG A 134 -7.04 10.96 -42.22
CA ARG A 134 -7.70 10.38 -43.40
C ARG A 134 -9.19 10.16 -43.19
N GLN A 135 -9.69 10.34 -41.98
CA GLN A 135 -11.10 10.19 -41.67
C GLN A 135 -11.85 11.42 -42.20
N ILE A 136 -12.64 11.22 -43.25
CA ILE A 136 -13.58 12.23 -43.75
C ILE A 136 -14.75 12.27 -42.78
N LYS A 137 -15.06 13.46 -42.27
CA LYS A 137 -16.27 13.69 -41.48
C LYS A 137 -17.38 14.08 -42.46
N ASP A 138 -18.41 13.26 -42.56
CA ASP A 138 -19.71 13.69 -43.10
C ASP A 138 -20.44 14.56 -42.06
#